data_AF-A0A9X6P764-F1
#
_entry.id   AF-A0A9X6P764-F1
#
_cell.length_a   1.000
_cell.length_b   1.000
_cell.length_c   1.000
_cell.angle_alpha   90.00
_cell.angle_beta   90.00
_cell.angle_gamma   90.00
#
_symmetry.space_group_name_H-M   'P 1'
#
loop_
_entity.id
_entity.type
_entity.pdbx_description
1 polymer ?
#
loop_
_entity_poly.entity_id
_entity_poly.type
_entity_poly.pdbx_seq_one_letter_code
_entity_poly.pdbx_strand_id
1 'polypeptide(L)'
;MANYFDNSHIDGQKLTPQQIADAIRHKKFGADVREAMAQGLEYCMTQAQKVDKLEQDLSNLDKRVASLEVLPNEVTDIKERIGTINKQIDKLNLAVFGDGATAVSIDNQNDINNVKKAKGISIDYDNDKR
;
A
#
# COMPACT_ATOMS: atom_id res chain seq x y z
N MET A 1 -45.31 -20.99 45.80
CA MET A 1 -44.92 -19.89 44.90
C MET A 1 -43.49 -19.51 45.20
N ALA A 2 -42.56 -19.76 44.28
CA ALA A 2 -41.20 -19.27 44.41
C ALA A 2 -41.21 -17.76 44.17
N ASN A 3 -40.67 -16.97 45.10
CA ASN A 3 -40.54 -15.52 44.94
C ASN A 3 -39.59 -15.25 43.76
N TYR A 4 -40.15 -14.82 42.63
CA TYR A 4 -39.43 -14.51 41.39
C TYR A 4 -38.60 -13.22 41.48
N PHE A 5 -38.85 -12.40 42.53
CA PHE A 5 -38.26 -11.08 42.71
C PHE A 5 -37.10 -11.11 43.70
N ASP A 6 -35.95 -10.65 43.22
CA ASP A 6 -34.73 -10.44 43.98
C ASP A 6 -34.57 -8.96 44.36
N ASN A 7 -34.39 -8.71 45.66
CA ASN A 7 -34.16 -7.37 46.22
C ASN A 7 -32.72 -7.14 46.66
N SER A 8 -31.83 -8.11 46.45
CA SER A 8 -30.43 -7.94 46.83
C SER A 8 -29.80 -6.79 46.03
N HIS A 9 -28.95 -6.03 46.71
CA HIS A 9 -28.19 -4.97 46.08
C HIS A 9 -26.99 -5.59 45.35
N ILE A 10 -26.65 -5.04 44.19
CA ILE A 10 -25.45 -5.44 43.46
C ILE A 10 -24.32 -4.55 43.99
N ASP A 11 -23.65 -4.99 45.05
CA ASP A 11 -22.54 -4.24 45.66
C ASP A 11 -21.22 -4.52 44.94
N GLY A 12 -20.58 -3.48 44.42
CA GLY A 12 -19.14 -3.42 44.10
C GLY A 12 -18.60 -4.40 43.04
N GLN A 13 -19.42 -5.30 42.50
CA GLN A 13 -18.99 -6.26 41.48
C GLN A 13 -19.04 -5.66 40.07
N LYS A 14 -17.93 -5.77 39.33
CA LYS A 14 -17.96 -5.61 37.87
C LYS A 14 -18.71 -6.79 37.28
N LEU A 15 -19.98 -6.57 36.95
CA LEU A 15 -20.80 -7.54 36.25
C LEU A 15 -20.57 -7.45 34.75
N THR A 16 -20.64 -8.59 34.07
CA THR A 16 -20.79 -8.59 32.62
C THR A 16 -22.16 -8.04 32.27
N PRO A 17 -22.31 -7.39 31.11
CA PRO A 17 -23.61 -6.91 30.68
C PRO A 17 -24.71 -7.98 30.60
N GLN A 18 -24.36 -9.24 30.28
CA GLN A 18 -25.29 -10.38 30.34
C GLN A 18 -25.83 -10.57 31.77
N GLN A 19 -24.94 -10.53 32.76
CA GLN A 19 -25.31 -10.62 34.17
C GLN A 19 -26.16 -9.43 34.62
N ILE A 20 -25.94 -8.24 34.06
CA ILE A 20 -26.76 -7.05 34.33
C ILE A 20 -28.17 -7.23 33.72
N ALA A 21 -28.28 -7.68 32.47
CA ALA A 21 -29.57 -7.97 31.83
C ALA A 21 -30.36 -9.02 32.61
N ASP A 22 -29.71 -10.11 33.01
CA ASP A 22 -30.32 -11.17 33.81
C ASP A 22 -30.76 -10.65 35.20
N ALA A 23 -29.91 -9.86 35.87
CA ALA A 23 -30.25 -9.27 37.16
C ALA A 23 -31.46 -8.32 37.04
N ILE A 24 -31.53 -7.52 35.96
CA ILE A 24 -32.68 -6.66 35.66
C ILE A 24 -33.96 -7.49 35.56
N ARG A 25 -33.93 -8.64 34.86
CA ARG A 25 -35.08 -9.56 34.70
C ARG A 25 -35.64 -10.10 36.03
N HIS A 26 -34.85 -10.07 37.10
CA HIS A 26 -35.25 -10.53 38.44
C HIS A 26 -35.60 -9.41 39.44
N LYS A 27 -35.53 -8.13 39.07
CA LYS A 27 -35.90 -7.03 39.99
C LYS A 27 -37.42 -6.78 40.07
N LYS A 28 -37.85 -6.07 41.10
CA LYS A 28 -39.25 -5.68 41.38
C LYS A 28 -39.94 -4.76 40.36
N PHE A 29 -39.31 -4.45 39.22
CA PHE A 29 -39.92 -3.64 38.17
C PHE A 29 -41.14 -4.37 37.53
N GLY A 30 -41.95 -3.67 36.72
CA GLY A 30 -42.94 -4.34 35.88
C GLY A 30 -42.26 -5.22 34.81
N ALA A 31 -42.93 -6.27 34.32
CA ALA A 31 -42.37 -7.17 33.32
C ALA A 31 -41.90 -6.43 32.05
N ASP A 32 -42.72 -5.52 31.53
CA ASP A 32 -42.41 -4.73 30.33
C ASP A 32 -41.19 -3.82 30.54
N VAL A 33 -41.08 -3.22 31.73
CA VAL A 33 -39.96 -2.34 32.09
C VAL A 33 -38.65 -3.14 32.15
N ARG A 34 -38.69 -4.36 32.69
CA ARG A 34 -37.51 -5.25 32.72
C ARG A 34 -37.08 -5.66 31.32
N GLU A 35 -38.03 -6.04 30.48
CA GLU A 35 -37.75 -6.47 29.10
C GLU A 35 -37.15 -5.32 28.29
N ALA A 36 -37.73 -4.12 28.36
CA ALA A 36 -37.21 -2.94 27.68
C ALA A 36 -35.78 -2.58 28.14
N MET A 37 -35.49 -2.69 29.45
CA MET A 37 -34.15 -2.43 29.97
C MET A 37 -33.14 -3.48 29.54
N ALA A 38 -33.49 -4.77 29.53
CA ALA A 38 -32.62 -5.84 29.08
C ALA A 38 -32.29 -5.70 27.58
N GLN A 39 -33.31 -5.46 26.74
CA GLN A 39 -33.13 -5.23 25.30
C GLN A 39 -32.31 -3.96 25.02
N GLY A 40 -32.54 -2.88 25.77
CA GLY A 40 -31.76 -1.65 25.66
C GLY A 40 -30.28 -1.88 25.95
N LEU A 41 -29.96 -2.68 26.98
CA LEU A 41 -28.58 -3.04 27.31
C LEU A 41 -27.93 -3.90 26.22
N GLU A 42 -28.62 -4.93 25.73
CA GLU A 42 -28.14 -5.77 24.63
C GLU A 42 -27.85 -4.95 23.36
N TYR A 43 -28.71 -3.98 23.06
CA TYR A 43 -28.49 -3.02 21.97
C TYR A 43 -27.22 -2.19 22.21
N CYS A 44 -27.06 -1.58 23.39
CA CYS A 44 -25.88 -0.80 23.72
C CYS A 44 -24.57 -1.60 23.59
N MET A 45 -24.56 -2.86 24.04
CA MET A 45 -23.39 -3.73 23.87
C MET A 45 -23.06 -4.00 22.42
N THR A 46 -24.07 -4.32 21.62
CA THR A 46 -23.90 -4.59 20.19
C THR A 46 -23.31 -3.37 19.49
N GLN A 47 -23.76 -2.17 19.86
CA GLN A 47 -23.21 -0.93 19.33
C GLN A 47 -21.77 -0.69 19.79
N ALA A 48 -21.44 -0.95 21.06
CA ALA A 48 -20.07 -0.85 21.56
C ALA A 48 -19.10 -1.77 20.79
N GLN A 49 -19.46 -3.04 20.57
CA GLN A 49 -18.64 -3.98 19.80
C GLN A 49 -18.41 -3.52 18.35
N LYS A 50 -19.42 -2.91 17.72
CA LYS A 50 -19.28 -2.33 16.38
C LYS A 50 -18.33 -1.14 16.38
N VAL A 51 -18.38 -0.29 17.41
CA VAL A 51 -17.45 0.85 17.57
C VAL A 51 -16.03 0.34 17.72
N ASP A 52 -15.77 -0.63 18.61
CA ASP A 52 -14.44 -1.23 18.78
C ASP A 52 -13.88 -1.77 17.46
N LYS A 53 -14.75 -2.43 16.67
CA LYS A 53 -14.37 -2.95 15.36
C LYS A 53 -14.04 -1.84 14.37
N LEU A 54 -14.85 -0.79 14.33
CA LEU A 54 -14.62 0.37 13.46
C LEU A 54 -13.35 1.12 13.84
N GLU A 55 -13.04 1.26 15.13
CA GLU A 55 -11.78 1.86 15.60
C GLU A 55 -10.56 1.04 15.16
N GLN A 56 -10.65 -0.29 15.25
CA GLN A 56 -9.60 -1.18 14.76
C GLN A 56 -9.42 -1.04 13.23
N ASP A 57 -10.51 -1.04 12.48
CA ASP A 57 -10.48 -0.93 11.03
C ASP A 57 -9.95 0.45 10.58
N LEU A 58 -10.31 1.52 11.29
CA LEU A 58 -9.79 2.86 11.08
C LEU A 58 -8.29 2.94 11.35
N SER A 59 -7.80 2.34 12.44
CA SER A 59 -6.36 2.29 12.74
C SER A 59 -5.56 1.55 11.66
N ASN A 60 -6.11 0.45 11.13
CA ASN A 60 -5.48 -0.27 10.02
C ASN A 60 -5.52 0.53 8.71
N LEU A 61 -6.60 1.25 8.45
CA LEU A 61 -6.71 2.13 7.29
C LEU A 61 -5.67 3.26 7.36
N ASP A 62 -5.53 3.89 8.52
CA ASP A 62 -4.56 4.97 8.77
C ASP A 62 -3.12 4.52 8.46
N LYS A 63 -2.72 3.33 8.93
CA LYS A 63 -1.41 2.73 8.60
C LYS A 63 -1.23 2.51 7.10
N ARG A 64 -2.27 2.05 6.41
CA ARG A 64 -2.22 1.84 4.95
C ARG A 64 -2.11 3.16 4.19
N VAL A 65 -2.82 4.20 4.64
CA VAL A 65 -2.74 5.54 4.07
C VAL A 65 -1.33 6.10 4.24
N ALA A 66 -0.76 6.05 5.45
CA ALA A 66 0.60 6.51 5.71
C ALA A 66 1.64 5.80 4.80
N SER A 67 1.50 4.49 4.57
CA SER A 67 2.35 3.75 3.64
C SER A 67 2.17 4.16 2.17
N LEU A 68 1.00 4.67 1.77
CA LEU A 68 0.77 5.15 0.40
C LEU A 68 1.27 6.59 0.20
N GLU A 69 1.25 7.41 1.24
CA GLU A 69 1.70 8.81 1.20
C GLU A 69 3.20 8.97 0.93
N VAL A 70 4.01 7.91 1.13
CA VAL A 70 5.44 7.92 0.80
C VAL A 70 5.73 7.68 -0.70
N LEU A 71 4.82 7.03 -1.42
CA LEU A 71 5.01 6.64 -2.82
C LEU A 71 5.27 7.82 -3.77
N PRO A 72 4.62 9.00 -3.63
CA PRO A 72 4.95 10.16 -4.47
C PRO A 72 6.42 10.59 -4.39
N ASN A 73 7.04 10.47 -3.22
CA ASN A 73 8.46 10.80 -3.05
C ASN A 73 9.35 9.74 -3.74
N GLU A 74 9.03 8.46 -3.60
CA GLU A 74 9.74 7.37 -4.28
C GLU A 74 9.63 7.48 -5.80
N VAL A 75 8.43 7.80 -6.31
CA VAL A 75 8.20 8.05 -7.75
C VAL A 75 9.00 9.25 -8.24
N THR A 76 9.14 10.30 -7.42
CA THR A 76 9.96 11.47 -7.76
C THR A 76 11.45 11.09 -7.88
N ASP A 77 12.01 10.35 -6.90
CA ASP A 77 13.40 9.87 -6.96
C ASP A 77 13.65 9.00 -8.20
N ILE A 78 12.75 8.07 -8.49
CA ILE A 78 12.85 7.22 -9.69
C ILE A 78 12.86 8.07 -10.97
N LYS A 79 11.99 9.07 -11.08
CA LYS A 79 11.95 9.98 -12.25
C LYS A 79 13.26 10.74 -12.42
N GLU A 80 13.85 11.25 -11.34
CA GLU A 80 15.13 11.96 -11.38
C GLU A 80 16.28 11.04 -11.82
N ARG A 81 16.31 9.81 -11.31
CA ARG A 81 17.29 8.80 -11.70
C ARG A 81 17.17 8.41 -13.17
N ILE A 82 15.94 8.20 -13.67
CA ILE A 82 15.69 7.95 -15.10
C ILE A 82 16.18 9.14 -15.94
N GLY A 83 15.88 10.37 -15.53
CA GLY A 83 16.37 11.57 -16.23
C GLY A 83 17.89 11.65 -16.29
N THR A 84 18.58 11.23 -15.22
CA THR A 84 20.04 11.16 -15.18
C THR A 84 20.58 10.08 -16.12
N ILE A 85 19.99 8.89 -16.11
CA ILE A 85 20.37 7.78 -17.00
C ILE A 85 20.19 8.19 -18.46
N ASN A 86 19.06 8.81 -18.82
CA ASN A 86 18.81 9.26 -20.19
C ASN A 86 19.89 10.24 -20.66
N LYS A 87 20.26 11.23 -19.83
CA LYS A 87 21.35 12.16 -20.15
C LYS A 87 22.70 11.45 -20.33
N GLN A 88 22.96 10.37 -19.58
CA GLN A 88 24.18 9.58 -19.75
C GLN A 88 24.16 8.76 -21.04
N ILE A 89 23.00 8.17 -21.38
CA ILE A 89 22.79 7.45 -22.66
C ILE A 89 23.00 8.40 -23.84
N ASP A 90 22.45 9.62 -23.79
CA ASP A 90 22.63 10.62 -24.84
C ASP A 90 24.12 10.97 -25.05
N LYS A 91 24.86 11.17 -23.95
CA LYS A 91 26.31 11.40 -24.00
C LYS A 91 27.07 10.22 -24.61
N LEU A 92 26.69 8.99 -24.25
CA LEU A 92 27.33 7.78 -24.77
C LEU A 92 27.04 7.62 -26.26
N ASN A 93 25.79 7.79 -26.67
CA ASN A 93 25.39 7.74 -28.08
C ASN A 93 26.17 8.75 -28.92
N LEU A 94 26.27 10.00 -28.44
CA LEU A 94 27.05 11.03 -29.11
C LEU A 94 28.55 10.69 -29.17
N ALA A 95 29.13 10.16 -28.09
CA ALA A 95 30.55 9.80 -28.04
C ALA A 95 30.91 8.60 -28.94
N VAL A 96 30.03 7.61 -29.04
CA VAL A 96 30.27 6.37 -29.79
C VAL A 96 29.98 6.55 -31.28
N PHE A 97 28.89 7.23 -31.62
CA PHE A 97 28.42 7.29 -33.01
C PHE A 97 28.56 8.67 -33.66
N GLY A 98 28.84 9.73 -32.89
CA GLY A 98 28.86 11.10 -33.38
C GLY A 98 27.46 11.69 -33.60
N ASP A 99 27.41 12.94 -34.04
CA ASP A 99 26.16 13.61 -34.37
C ASP A 99 25.63 13.13 -35.74
N GLY A 100 24.35 12.75 -35.80
CA GLY A 100 23.69 12.29 -37.04
C GLY A 100 23.68 10.78 -37.30
N ALA A 101 24.06 9.94 -36.33
CA ALA A 101 23.94 8.49 -36.49
C ALA A 101 22.48 8.02 -36.47
N THR A 102 22.05 7.35 -37.54
CA THR A 102 20.71 6.77 -37.67
C THR A 102 20.74 5.26 -37.46
N ALA A 103 19.72 4.71 -36.80
CA ALA A 103 19.58 3.25 -36.65
C ALA A 103 19.57 2.56 -38.02
N VAL A 104 20.45 1.58 -38.22
CA VAL A 104 20.43 0.69 -39.39
C VAL A 104 19.61 -0.53 -39.02
N SER A 105 18.46 -0.74 -39.66
CA SER A 105 17.70 -1.99 -39.51
C SER A 105 18.52 -3.12 -40.16
N ILE A 106 18.79 -4.18 -39.41
CA ILE A 106 19.48 -5.39 -39.91
C ILE A 106 18.44 -6.50 -39.90
N ASP A 107 17.69 -6.61 -40.99
CA ASP A 107 16.58 -7.55 -41.15
C ASP A 107 16.98 -8.70 -42.08
N ASN A 108 18.08 -9.40 -41.77
CA ASN A 108 18.37 -10.81 -42.05
C ASN A 108 19.88 -11.12 -41.99
N GLN A 109 20.21 -12.42 -41.86
CA GLN A 109 21.58 -12.97 -41.94
C GLN A 109 22.38 -12.60 -43.21
N ASN A 110 21.75 -11.99 -44.23
CA ASN A 110 22.41 -11.53 -45.45
C ASN A 110 23.02 -10.11 -45.34
N ASP A 111 22.64 -9.31 -44.33
CA ASP A 111 23.14 -7.93 -44.16
C ASP A 111 24.55 -7.87 -43.52
N ILE A 112 25.04 -9.00 -43.01
CA ILE A 112 26.44 -9.18 -42.57
C ILE A 112 27.40 -9.16 -43.77
N ASN A 113 26.91 -9.40 -45.00
CA ASN A 113 27.68 -9.24 -46.23
C ASN A 113 27.68 -7.80 -46.76
N ASN A 114 27.82 -6.81 -45.88
CA ASN A 114 28.11 -5.44 -46.31
C ASN A 114 29.55 -5.36 -46.84
N VAL A 115 29.70 -5.76 -48.10
CA VAL A 115 30.85 -5.49 -48.98
C VAL A 115 30.90 -3.98 -49.31
N LYS A 116 30.68 -3.10 -48.33
CA LYS A 116 31.30 -1.79 -48.32
C LYS A 116 32.57 -1.95 -47.50
N LYS A 117 33.60 -2.48 -48.17
CA LYS A 117 34.98 -2.49 -47.69
C LYS A 117 35.23 -1.15 -46.99
N ALA A 118 35.54 -1.18 -45.69
CA ALA A 118 36.26 -0.06 -45.09
C ALA A 118 37.43 0.24 -46.03
N LYS A 119 37.47 1.44 -46.61
CA LYS A 119 38.64 1.87 -47.39
C LYS A 119 39.79 1.87 -46.41
N GLY A 120 40.68 0.88 -46.52
CA GLY A 120 41.94 0.90 -45.81
C GLY A 120 42.67 2.19 -46.17
N ILE A 121 43.02 2.98 -45.18
CA ILE A 121 43.92 4.11 -45.36
C ILE A 121 45.30 3.49 -45.57
N SER A 122 45.82 3.53 -46.80
CA SER A 122 47.23 3.23 -47.05
C SER A 122 48.03 4.44 -46.59
N ILE A 123 48.80 4.28 -45.53
CA ILE A 123 49.80 5.27 -45.11
C ILE A 123 51.09 4.86 -45.82
N ASP A 124 51.43 5.56 -46.91
CA ASP A 124 52.75 5.42 -47.53
C ASP A 124 53.79 6.04 -46.59
N TYR A 125 54.62 5.19 -46.00
CA TYR A 125 55.83 5.60 -45.28
C TYR A 125 57.00 5.66 -46.24
N ASP A 126 56.91 6.52 -47.26
CA ASP A 126 58.06 6.87 -48.10
C ASP A 126 58.38 8.35 -47.95
N ASN A 127 59.06 8.65 -46.84
CA ASN A 127 60.26 9.49 -46.84
C ASN A 127 60.80 9.58 -45.41
N ASP A 128 61.84 8.79 -45.13
CA ASP A 128 63.11 9.34 -44.65
C ASP A 128 64.14 8.22 -44.54
N LYS A 129 64.70 7.86 -45.71
CA LYS A 129 66.08 7.40 -45.79
C LYS A 129 66.88 8.46 -46.52
N ARG A 130 67.49 9.37 -45.75
CA ARG A 130 68.86 9.84 -46.00
C ARG A 130 69.42 10.52 -44.76
#